data_AF-A0AAA9ZMQ0-F1
#
_entry.id   AF-A0AAA9ZMQ0-F1
#
_cell.length_a   1.000
_cell.length_b   1.000
_cell.length_c   1.000
_cell.angle_alpha   90.00
_cell.angle_beta   90.00
_cell.angle_gamma   90.00
#
_symmetry.space_group_name_H-M   'P 1'
#
loop_
_entity.id
_entity.type
_entity.pdbx_description
1 polymer ?
#
loop_
_entity_poly.entity_id
_entity_poly.type
_entity_poly.pdbx_seq_one_letter_code
_entity_poly.pdbx_strand_id
1 'polypeptide(L)'
;MKSSLPATLALALPGFKNGQPYPWGGDISSLIVYPEAANQTIYTHRISETDIGNYSCVLRNDTGIIRHDIELRIQEDKPDYPLPTFKPKDVIINLGETARFYCEAFVGKLDLPDATNKIVWMQMLDDKPASIVDANQLNVSREDGQIIGSYLSIPKIQQHHYGRYRCQITSGNLERPLELGMELSPAQVTAVEDPELDLVGLVIIAIVVTALLVILGLIFWKGQLKEHNDNRCSAQFIADNDV
;
A
#
# COMPACT_ATOMS: atom_id res chain seq x y z
N MET A 1 26.84 2.60 -13.88
CA MET A 1 25.96 3.12 -14.93
C MET A 1 25.42 1.94 -15.74
N LYS A 2 24.18 1.53 -15.49
CA LYS A 2 23.44 0.63 -16.39
C LYS A 2 22.22 1.40 -16.86
N SER A 3 22.41 2.14 -17.95
CA SER A 3 21.32 2.65 -18.77
C SER A 3 20.78 1.49 -19.59
N SER A 4 19.61 0.98 -19.22
CA SER A 4 18.86 0.09 -20.10
C SER A 4 17.37 0.31 -19.90
N LEU A 5 16.84 1.25 -20.65
CA LEU A 5 15.42 1.27 -21.00
C LEU A 5 15.33 1.51 -22.50
N PRO A 6 15.13 0.46 -23.31
CA PRO A 6 14.40 0.56 -24.55
C PRO A 6 13.04 -0.10 -24.33
N ALA A 7 12.04 0.71 -23.98
CA ALA A 7 10.64 0.34 -24.13
C ALA A 7 9.99 1.45 -24.94
N THR A 8 10.17 1.34 -26.25
CA THR A 8 9.36 2.05 -27.24
C THR A 8 7.90 1.60 -27.08
N LEU A 9 6.96 2.52 -27.34
CA LEU A 9 5.49 2.40 -27.32
C LEU A 9 4.76 2.56 -25.97
N ALA A 10 4.17 3.74 -25.81
CA ALA A 10 2.80 3.84 -25.30
C ALA A 10 2.02 4.71 -26.29
N LEU A 11 1.46 4.10 -27.34
CA LEU A 11 0.41 4.74 -28.14
C LEU A 11 -0.83 4.82 -27.24
N ALA A 12 -0.99 5.95 -26.56
CA ALA A 12 -2.22 6.33 -25.90
C ALA A 12 -3.28 6.53 -26.99
N LEU A 13 -4.12 5.52 -27.21
CA LEU A 13 -5.25 5.68 -28.11
C LEU A 13 -6.15 6.78 -27.54
N PRO A 14 -6.54 7.77 -28.35
CA PRO A 14 -7.26 8.92 -27.85
C PRO A 14 -8.60 8.44 -27.26
N GLY A 15 -9.01 9.05 -26.16
CA GLY A 15 -10.04 8.54 -25.26
C GLY A 15 -11.31 8.02 -25.95
N PHE A 16 -11.98 7.06 -25.32
CA PHE A 16 -13.31 6.63 -25.75
C PHE A 16 -14.37 7.46 -25.05
N LYS A 17 -15.48 7.76 -25.72
CA LYS A 17 -16.70 8.26 -25.10
C LYS A 17 -17.83 7.32 -25.42
N ASN A 18 -18.46 6.74 -24.40
CA ASN A 18 -19.53 5.75 -24.55
C ASN A 18 -19.15 4.61 -25.52
N GLY A 19 -17.88 4.20 -25.49
CA GLY A 19 -17.33 3.17 -26.39
C GLY A 19 -16.92 3.66 -27.80
N GLN A 20 -17.14 4.92 -28.15
CA GLN A 20 -16.70 5.49 -29.44
C GLN A 20 -15.29 6.09 -29.34
N PRO A 21 -14.35 5.68 -30.20
CA PRO A 21 -13.00 6.24 -30.21
C PRO A 21 -13.00 7.68 -30.72
N TYR A 22 -12.16 8.53 -30.15
CA TYR A 22 -11.86 9.84 -30.70
C TYR A 22 -11.21 9.72 -32.10
N PRO A 23 -11.44 10.65 -33.05
CA PRO A 23 -12.16 11.93 -32.93
C PRO A 23 -13.67 11.80 -32.89
N TRP A 24 -14.31 12.52 -31.96
CA TRP A 24 -15.76 12.63 -31.88
C TRP A 24 -16.27 13.71 -32.85
N GLY A 25 -17.35 13.42 -33.59
CA GLY A 25 -18.06 14.43 -34.37
C GLY A 25 -18.77 15.44 -33.47
N GLY A 26 -19.14 16.60 -34.01
CA GLY A 26 -19.80 17.67 -33.25
C GLY A 26 -21.12 17.26 -32.58
N ASP A 27 -21.83 16.28 -33.16
CA ASP A 27 -23.05 15.71 -32.60
C ASP A 27 -22.79 14.80 -31.38
N ILE A 28 -21.55 14.32 -31.25
CA ILE A 28 -21.13 13.39 -30.21
C ILE A 28 -20.46 14.16 -29.07
N SER A 29 -19.48 15.02 -29.34
CA SER A 29 -18.82 15.83 -28.32
C SER A 29 -18.06 17.00 -28.93
N SER A 30 -18.04 18.13 -28.22
CA SER A 30 -17.20 19.29 -28.57
C SER A 30 -15.79 19.23 -27.96
N LEU A 31 -15.53 18.23 -27.11
CA LEU A 31 -14.28 18.06 -26.37
C LEU A 31 -13.09 17.72 -27.29
N ILE A 32 -11.97 18.39 -27.06
CA ILE A 32 -10.73 18.21 -27.84
C ILE A 32 -9.75 17.38 -27.02
N VAL A 33 -9.19 16.34 -27.63
CA VAL A 33 -8.10 15.55 -27.05
C VAL A 33 -6.83 15.86 -27.81
N TYR A 34 -5.77 16.29 -27.12
CA TYR A 34 -4.44 16.42 -27.71
C TYR A 34 -3.66 15.13 -27.47
N PRO A 35 -3.60 14.20 -28.44
CA PRO A 35 -2.94 12.90 -28.25
C PRO A 35 -1.43 13.02 -28.01
N GLU A 36 -0.82 14.15 -28.38
CA GLU A 36 0.61 14.43 -28.20
C GLU A 36 0.96 15.00 -26.81
N ALA A 37 -0.05 15.43 -26.03
CA ALA A 37 0.18 15.93 -24.69
C ALA A 37 0.52 14.76 -23.75
N ALA A 38 1.69 14.81 -23.12
CA ALA A 38 2.16 13.79 -22.16
C ALA A 38 1.17 13.51 -21.00
N ASN A 39 0.22 14.42 -20.78
CA ASN A 39 -0.75 14.36 -19.68
C ASN A 39 -2.14 13.85 -20.09
N GLN A 40 -2.37 13.46 -21.35
CA GLN A 40 -3.64 12.86 -21.83
C GLN A 40 -4.89 13.63 -21.38
N THR A 41 -4.84 14.95 -21.50
CA THR A 41 -5.87 15.85 -21.00
C THR A 41 -6.93 16.11 -22.08
N ILE A 42 -8.21 16.02 -21.68
CA ILE A 42 -9.35 16.42 -22.51
C ILE A 42 -9.66 17.89 -22.20
N TYR A 43 -9.74 18.71 -23.24
CA TYR A 43 -9.96 20.15 -23.11
C TYR A 43 -11.32 20.54 -23.67
N THR A 44 -11.97 21.50 -23.00
CA THR A 44 -13.11 22.20 -23.55
C THR A 44 -13.19 23.63 -23.01
N HIS A 45 -13.70 24.52 -23.86
CA HIS A 45 -14.04 25.87 -23.45
C HIS A 45 -15.46 25.98 -22.89
N ARG A 46 -16.38 25.13 -23.35
CA ARG A 46 -17.79 25.09 -22.92
C ARG A 46 -18.30 23.67 -22.95
N ILE A 47 -18.96 23.26 -21.87
CA ILE A 47 -19.62 21.97 -21.80
C ILE A 47 -21.06 22.10 -22.31
N SER A 48 -21.54 21.08 -23.01
CA SER A 48 -22.92 20.97 -23.49
C SER A 48 -23.51 19.63 -23.10
N GLU A 49 -24.84 19.48 -23.16
CA GLU A 49 -25.51 18.22 -22.80
C GLU A 49 -24.99 17.02 -23.61
N THR A 50 -24.60 17.23 -24.87
CA THR A 50 -24.03 16.17 -25.70
C THR A 50 -22.70 15.66 -25.12
N ASP A 51 -21.96 16.48 -24.36
CA ASP A 51 -20.70 16.12 -23.72
C ASP A 51 -20.86 15.14 -22.54
N ILE A 52 -22.07 14.99 -21.99
CA ILE A 52 -22.35 14.02 -20.91
C ILE A 52 -22.06 12.58 -21.40
N GLY A 53 -21.45 11.77 -20.54
CA GLY A 53 -21.17 10.37 -20.87
C GLY A 53 -20.00 9.77 -20.11
N ASN A 54 -19.69 8.51 -20.42
CA ASN A 54 -18.56 7.79 -19.83
C ASN A 54 -17.34 7.86 -20.74
N TYR A 55 -16.24 8.35 -20.20
CA TYR A 55 -14.96 8.55 -20.86
C TYR A 55 -13.96 7.51 -20.40
N SER A 56 -13.37 6.76 -21.33
CA SER A 56 -12.34 5.77 -21.03
C SER A 56 -10.97 6.25 -21.49
N CYS A 57 -10.01 6.32 -20.56
CA CYS A 57 -8.60 6.38 -20.88
C CYS A 57 -8.06 4.95 -21.02
N VAL A 58 -7.36 4.67 -22.12
CA VAL A 58 -6.77 3.36 -22.39
C VAL A 58 -5.27 3.55 -22.63
N LEU A 59 -4.48 3.04 -21.69
CA LEU A 59 -3.04 2.94 -21.80
C LEU A 59 -2.70 1.55 -22.32
N ARG A 60 -2.00 1.48 -23.45
CA ARG A 60 -1.56 0.22 -24.04
C ARG A 60 -0.05 0.24 -24.23
N ASN A 61 0.57 -0.84 -23.77
CA ASN A 61 1.93 -1.24 -24.14
C ASN A 61 1.84 -2.57 -24.91
N ASP A 62 2.94 -3.04 -25.49
CA ASP A 62 3.03 -4.28 -26.25
C ASP A 62 2.58 -5.53 -25.46
N THR A 63 2.64 -5.45 -24.13
CA THR A 63 2.36 -6.57 -23.21
C THR A 63 1.03 -6.46 -22.47
N GLY A 64 0.34 -5.32 -22.52
CA GLY A 64 -0.83 -5.11 -21.67
C GLY A 64 -1.66 -3.86 -21.98
N ILE A 65 -2.90 -3.88 -21.51
CA ILE A 65 -3.86 -2.79 -21.62
C ILE A 65 -4.36 -2.44 -20.22
N ILE A 66 -4.26 -1.17 -19.85
CA ILE A 66 -4.85 -0.60 -18.65
C ILE A 66 -5.97 0.33 -19.11
N ARG A 67 -7.18 0.14 -18.57
CA ARG A 67 -8.36 0.96 -18.84
C ARG A 67 -8.82 1.65 -17.56
N HIS A 68 -9.16 2.93 -17.66
CA HIS A 68 -9.79 3.68 -16.60
C HIS A 68 -10.97 4.48 -17.15
N ASP A 69 -12.12 4.40 -16.48
CA ASP A 69 -13.38 4.99 -16.91
C ASP A 69 -13.78 6.13 -15.96
N ILE A 70 -14.28 7.24 -16.51
CA ILE A 70 -14.70 8.46 -15.79
C ILE A 70 -16.04 8.92 -16.37
N GLU A 71 -17.04 9.13 -15.52
CA GLU A 71 -18.33 9.67 -15.94
C GLU A 71 -18.34 11.21 -15.86
N LEU A 72 -18.67 11.87 -16.98
CA LEU A 72 -18.91 13.31 -17.03
C LEU A 72 -20.41 13.59 -16.89
N ARG A 73 -20.76 14.44 -15.94
CA ARG A 73 -22.12 14.95 -15.72
C ARG A 73 -22.09 16.48 -15.64
N ILE A 74 -23.19 17.11 -16.04
CA ILE A 74 -23.41 18.54 -15.81
C ILE A 74 -24.11 18.71 -14.47
N GLN A 75 -23.61 19.62 -13.63
CA GLN A 75 -24.33 20.11 -12.47
C GLN A 75 -24.92 21.48 -12.80
N GLU A 76 -26.24 21.61 -12.63
CA GLU A 76 -26.97 22.86 -12.88
C GLU A 76 -26.80 23.86 -11.72
N ASP A 77 -26.64 23.35 -10.49
CA ASP A 77 -26.46 24.16 -9.29
C ASP A 77 -25.00 24.17 -8.81
N LYS A 78 -24.57 25.33 -8.29
CA LYS A 78 -23.29 25.44 -7.58
C LYS A 78 -23.35 24.53 -6.34
N PRO A 79 -22.41 23.58 -6.18
CA PRO A 79 -22.43 22.69 -5.03
C PRO A 79 -22.17 23.49 -3.74
N ASP A 80 -23.03 23.30 -2.74
CA ASP A 80 -22.88 23.88 -1.39
C ASP A 80 -21.79 23.16 -0.56
N TYR A 81 -20.93 22.37 -1.18
CA TYR A 81 -19.87 21.62 -0.51
C TYR A 81 -18.72 21.35 -1.48
N PRO A 82 -17.48 21.19 -0.98
CA PRO A 82 -16.34 20.89 -1.83
C PRO A 82 -16.52 19.55 -2.57
N LEU A 83 -16.23 19.52 -3.87
CA LEU A 83 -16.27 18.32 -4.68
C LEU A 83 -14.85 17.83 -5.00
N PRO A 84 -14.51 16.56 -4.76
CA PRO A 84 -13.17 16.05 -5.03
C PRO A 84 -12.88 16.04 -6.53
N THR A 85 -11.81 16.70 -6.95
CA THR A 85 -11.26 16.65 -8.32
C THR A 85 -10.08 15.71 -8.40
N PHE A 86 -9.32 15.56 -7.31
CA PHE A 86 -8.27 14.55 -7.18
C PHE A 86 -8.30 13.90 -5.80
N LYS A 87 -8.43 12.56 -5.79
CA LYS A 87 -8.37 11.77 -4.57
C LYS A 87 -6.96 11.17 -4.40
N PRO A 88 -6.35 11.28 -3.21
CA PRO A 88 -5.10 10.58 -2.93
C PRO A 88 -5.32 9.07 -3.03
N LYS A 89 -4.24 8.35 -3.35
CA LYS A 89 -4.24 6.90 -3.48
C LYS A 89 -3.36 6.29 -2.40
N ASP A 90 -3.68 5.06 -2.03
CA ASP A 90 -2.84 4.27 -1.13
C ASP A 90 -1.48 4.02 -1.79
N VAL A 91 -0.41 4.10 -0.99
CA VAL A 91 0.94 3.91 -1.49
C VAL A 91 1.76 3.05 -0.54
N ILE A 92 2.73 2.37 -1.14
CA ILE A 92 3.69 1.51 -0.46
C ILE A 92 5.06 2.16 -0.61
N ILE A 93 5.69 2.51 0.51
CA ILE A 93 6.97 3.25 0.53
C ILE A 93 7.90 2.62 1.58
N ASN A 94 9.19 2.55 1.29
CA ASN A 94 10.18 2.02 2.22
C ASN A 94 10.60 3.05 3.27
N LEU A 95 11.15 2.55 4.39
CA LEU A 95 11.83 3.39 5.36
C LEU A 95 12.96 4.18 4.70
N GLY A 96 13.09 5.45 5.06
CA GLY A 96 14.11 6.35 4.54
C GLY A 96 13.78 7.00 3.20
N GLU A 97 12.77 6.51 2.46
CA GLU A 97 12.32 7.13 1.21
C GLU A 97 11.48 8.39 1.47
N THR A 98 11.15 9.14 0.41
CA THR A 98 10.31 10.33 0.51
C THR A 98 8.90 10.02 0.01
N ALA A 99 7.91 10.26 0.86
CA ALA A 99 6.51 10.17 0.47
C ALA A 99 6.00 11.52 -0.04
N ARG A 100 5.19 11.48 -1.09
CA ARG A 100 4.48 12.65 -1.63
C ARG A 100 3.03 12.28 -1.92
N PHE A 101 2.12 13.05 -1.36
CA PHE A 101 0.70 12.88 -1.51
C PHE A 101 0.06 14.13 -2.09
N TYR A 102 -1.10 13.96 -2.71
CA TYR A 102 -1.82 15.06 -3.32
C TYR A 102 -3.33 14.85 -3.20
N CYS A 103 -4.05 15.91 -2.87
CA CYS A 103 -5.50 15.99 -2.91
C CYS A 103 -5.92 17.32 -3.52
N GLU A 104 -7.08 17.33 -4.17
CA GLU A 104 -7.63 18.52 -4.81
C GLU A 104 -9.17 18.48 -4.81
N ALA A 105 -9.79 19.65 -4.68
CA ALA A 105 -11.23 19.80 -4.76
C ALA A 105 -11.63 21.12 -5.43
N PHE A 106 -12.79 21.08 -6.09
CA PHE A 106 -13.55 22.25 -6.48
C PHE A 106 -14.32 22.77 -5.27
N VAL A 107 -14.06 24.02 -4.90
CA VAL A 107 -14.72 24.74 -3.79
C VAL A 107 -15.60 25.88 -4.29
N GLY A 108 -15.55 26.18 -5.60
CA GLY A 108 -16.26 27.29 -6.20
C GLY A 108 -15.78 28.64 -5.68
N LYS A 109 -16.49 29.70 -6.09
CA LYS A 109 -16.19 31.07 -5.66
C LYS A 109 -16.87 31.36 -4.34
N LEU A 110 -16.15 31.91 -3.37
CA LEU A 110 -16.75 32.46 -2.15
C LEU A 110 -17.20 33.90 -2.44
N ASP A 111 -18.48 34.16 -2.28
CA ASP A 111 -19.07 35.49 -2.52
C ASP A 111 -19.09 36.36 -1.25
N LEU A 112 -18.62 35.80 -0.12
CA LEU A 112 -18.57 36.44 1.20
C LEU A 112 -17.12 36.81 1.57
N PRO A 113 -16.86 38.01 2.11
CA PRO A 113 -15.50 38.50 2.37
C PRO A 113 -14.79 37.84 3.57
N ASP A 114 -15.55 37.28 4.50
CA ASP A 114 -15.08 36.59 5.71
C ASP A 114 -14.93 35.07 5.50
N ALA A 115 -15.55 34.53 4.46
CA ALA A 115 -15.44 33.13 4.12
C ALA A 115 -14.07 32.81 3.53
N THR A 116 -13.43 31.74 4.02
CA THR A 116 -12.13 31.27 3.50
C THR A 116 -12.14 29.77 3.26
N ASN A 117 -11.48 29.34 2.19
CA ASN A 117 -11.23 27.92 1.93
C ASN A 117 -9.98 27.47 2.69
N LYS A 118 -10.02 26.30 3.33
CA LYS A 118 -8.88 25.70 4.03
C LYS A 118 -8.71 24.25 3.62
N ILE A 119 -7.46 23.82 3.53
CA ILE A 119 -7.04 22.45 3.21
C ILE A 119 -5.97 22.02 4.19
N VAL A 120 -6.18 20.90 4.87
CA VAL A 120 -5.33 20.42 5.96
C VAL A 120 -5.10 18.93 5.84
N TRP A 121 -3.84 18.52 5.94
CA TRP A 121 -3.48 17.12 6.08
C TRP A 121 -3.33 16.72 7.54
N MET A 122 -3.81 15.53 7.87
CA MET A 122 -3.74 14.96 9.22
C MET A 122 -3.47 13.45 9.11
N GLN A 123 -2.73 12.92 10.09
CA GLN A 123 -2.64 11.47 10.29
C GLN A 123 -3.78 11.04 11.23
N MET A 124 -4.36 9.86 10.98
CA MET A 124 -5.43 9.32 11.81
C MET A 124 -4.84 8.25 12.74
N LEU A 125 -4.64 8.62 14.01
CA LEU A 125 -4.14 7.73 15.06
C LEU A 125 -5.32 7.35 15.97
N ASP A 126 -5.64 6.07 16.07
CA ASP A 126 -6.82 5.58 16.82
C ASP A 126 -8.12 6.33 16.45
N ASP A 127 -8.33 6.53 15.15
CA ASP A 127 -9.43 7.31 14.55
C ASP A 127 -9.51 8.78 15.00
N LYS A 128 -8.45 9.31 15.61
CA LYS A 128 -8.33 10.73 15.98
C LYS A 128 -7.34 11.46 15.07
N PRO A 129 -7.65 12.70 14.66
CA PRO A 129 -6.75 13.49 13.85
C PRO A 129 -5.52 13.92 14.68
N ALA A 130 -4.34 13.74 14.09
CA ALA A 130 -3.06 14.14 14.63
C ALA A 130 -2.25 14.93 13.59
N SER A 131 -1.44 15.87 14.07
CA SER A 131 -0.49 16.61 13.24
C SER A 131 0.62 15.69 12.76
N ILE A 132 1.06 15.89 11.53
CA ILE A 132 2.10 15.07 10.91
C ILE A 132 3.47 15.69 11.22
N VAL A 133 4.33 14.94 11.90
CA VAL A 133 5.69 15.38 12.26
C VAL A 133 6.61 15.27 11.05
N ASP A 134 7.63 16.13 11.00
CA ASP A 134 8.67 16.17 9.94
C ASP A 134 8.12 16.33 8.51
N ALA A 135 6.89 16.81 8.34
CA ALA A 135 6.24 16.92 7.04
C ALA A 135 6.13 18.36 6.55
N ASN A 136 6.13 18.53 5.22
CA ASN A 136 5.93 19.81 4.56
C ASN A 136 4.61 19.80 3.77
N GLN A 137 3.75 20.77 4.03
CA GLN A 137 2.51 20.98 3.28
C GLN A 137 2.65 22.19 2.34
N LEU A 138 2.28 22.02 1.08
CA LEU A 138 2.26 23.07 0.07
C LEU A 138 0.87 23.16 -0.56
N ASN A 139 0.19 24.27 -0.32
CA ASN A 139 -1.13 24.52 -0.91
C ASN A 139 -0.98 25.14 -2.30
N VAL A 140 -1.84 24.71 -3.22
CA VAL A 140 -1.92 25.20 -4.59
C VAL A 140 -3.36 25.58 -4.90
N SER A 141 -3.55 26.56 -5.76
CA SER A 141 -4.86 26.95 -6.28
C SER A 141 -4.81 27.20 -7.77
N ARG A 142 -5.94 27.00 -8.44
CA ARG A 142 -6.14 27.26 -9.87
C ARG A 142 -7.54 27.86 -10.09
N GLU A 143 -7.81 28.32 -11.31
CA GLU A 143 -9.10 28.90 -11.71
C GLU A 143 -9.60 30.00 -10.74
N ASP A 144 -8.72 30.96 -10.43
CA ASP A 144 -8.99 32.07 -9.50
C ASP A 144 -9.42 31.63 -8.10
N GLY A 145 -8.91 30.49 -7.63
CA GLY A 145 -9.16 29.96 -6.28
C GLY A 145 -10.43 29.13 -6.16
N GLN A 146 -11.09 28.83 -7.28
CA GLN A 146 -12.23 27.90 -7.32
C GLN A 146 -11.82 26.45 -7.18
N ILE A 147 -10.58 26.11 -7.53
CA ILE A 147 -9.97 24.81 -7.30
C ILE A 147 -8.81 24.99 -6.32
N ILE A 148 -8.81 24.19 -5.26
CA ILE A 148 -7.73 24.16 -4.28
C ILE A 148 -7.19 22.75 -4.13
N GLY A 149 -5.87 22.65 -3.99
CA GLY A 149 -5.17 21.39 -3.75
C GLY A 149 -4.02 21.56 -2.79
N SER A 150 -3.47 20.43 -2.35
CA SER A 150 -2.37 20.44 -1.40
C SER A 150 -1.46 19.25 -1.57
N TYR A 151 -0.16 19.51 -1.66
CA TYR A 151 0.88 18.50 -1.60
C TYR A 151 1.34 18.31 -0.16
N LEU A 152 1.44 17.06 0.28
CA LEU A 152 2.07 16.67 1.53
C LEU A 152 3.34 15.88 1.21
N SER A 153 4.48 16.35 1.68
CA SER A 153 5.77 15.68 1.49
C SER A 153 6.36 15.30 2.84
N ILE A 154 6.60 14.01 3.05
CA ILE A 154 7.29 13.49 4.24
C ILE A 154 8.68 13.01 3.82
N PRO A 155 9.73 13.80 4.05
CA PRO A 155 11.11 13.38 3.81
C PRO A 155 11.47 12.27 4.80
N LYS A 156 12.14 11.23 4.30
CA LYS A 156 12.72 10.15 5.10
C LYS A 156 11.68 9.45 6.00
N ILE A 157 10.87 8.59 5.39
CA ILE A 157 9.84 7.81 6.08
C ILE A 157 10.41 7.01 7.26
N GLN A 158 9.66 6.99 8.36
CA GLN A 158 9.95 6.29 9.61
C GLN A 158 8.74 5.42 9.98
N GLN A 159 8.92 4.50 10.94
CA GLN A 159 7.88 3.55 11.33
C GLN A 159 6.58 4.24 11.78
N HIS A 160 6.68 5.38 12.48
CA HIS A 160 5.52 6.12 12.99
C HIS A 160 4.76 6.91 11.93
N HIS A 161 5.32 7.05 10.72
CA HIS A 161 4.61 7.65 9.59
C HIS A 161 3.62 6.69 8.94
N TYR A 162 3.76 5.37 9.11
CA TYR A 162 2.81 4.43 8.49
C TYR A 162 1.41 4.55 9.11
N GLY A 163 0.38 4.31 8.29
CA GLY A 163 -1.01 4.34 8.71
C GLY A 163 -1.90 5.20 7.82
N ARG A 164 -3.08 5.53 8.38
CA ARG A 164 -4.15 6.26 7.72
C ARG A 164 -3.90 7.76 7.72
N TYR A 165 -4.10 8.39 6.58
CA TYR A 165 -4.04 9.84 6.41
C TYR A 165 -5.36 10.38 5.90
N ARG A 166 -5.62 11.66 6.21
CA ARG A 166 -6.81 12.40 5.78
C ARG A 166 -6.41 13.78 5.27
N CYS A 167 -6.85 14.10 4.06
CA CYS A 167 -6.92 15.46 3.56
C CYS A 167 -8.33 15.99 3.81
N GLN A 168 -8.44 17.03 4.62
CA GLN A 168 -9.71 17.69 4.94
C GLN A 168 -9.77 19.05 4.27
N ILE A 169 -10.85 19.28 3.53
CA ILE A 169 -11.11 20.52 2.79
C ILE A 169 -12.39 21.16 3.32
N THR A 170 -12.29 22.39 3.81
CA THR A 170 -13.42 23.21 4.27
C THR A 170 -13.56 24.42 3.37
N SER A 171 -14.79 24.73 2.94
CA SER A 171 -15.07 25.91 2.13
C SER A 171 -15.97 26.87 2.89
N GLY A 172 -15.48 28.11 3.09
CA GLY A 172 -16.21 29.14 3.83
C GLY A 172 -16.66 28.67 5.21
N ASN A 173 -17.94 28.89 5.52
CA ASN A 173 -18.59 28.50 6.77
C ASN A 173 -19.43 27.22 6.61
N LEU A 174 -19.21 26.44 5.56
CA LEU A 174 -19.99 25.24 5.29
C LEU A 174 -19.71 24.18 6.37
N GLU A 175 -20.80 23.61 6.92
CA GLU A 175 -20.73 22.62 8.01
C GLU A 175 -20.18 21.26 7.56
N ARG A 176 -20.14 21.02 6.24
CA ARG A 176 -19.73 19.72 5.68
C ARG A 176 -18.35 19.80 5.02
N PRO A 177 -17.27 19.45 5.74
CA PRO A 177 -15.96 19.29 5.12
C PRO A 177 -15.95 18.10 4.15
N LEU A 178 -15.13 18.21 3.11
CA LEU A 178 -14.75 17.08 2.28
C LEU A 178 -13.55 16.39 2.91
N GLU A 179 -13.67 15.08 3.16
CA GLU A 179 -12.61 14.26 3.73
C GLU A 179 -12.16 13.19 2.72
N LEU A 180 -10.88 13.19 2.41
CA LEU A 180 -10.27 12.25 1.47
C LEU A 180 -9.20 11.44 2.19
N GLY A 181 -9.42 10.12 2.27
CA GLY A 181 -8.53 9.19 2.98
C GLY A 181 -7.56 8.47 2.06
N MET A 182 -6.41 8.08 2.62
CA MET A 182 -5.47 7.12 2.01
C MET A 182 -4.70 6.36 3.09
N GLU A 183 -4.06 5.27 2.70
CA GLU A 183 -3.17 4.47 3.53
C GLU A 183 -1.71 4.56 3.06
N LEU A 184 -0.79 4.83 3.98
CA LEU A 184 0.65 4.67 3.78
C LEU A 184 1.11 3.36 4.43
N SER A 185 1.50 2.40 3.60
CA SER A 185 1.95 1.08 4.06
C SER A 185 3.46 0.85 3.83
N PRO A 186 4.13 0.06 4.67
CA PRO A 186 5.49 -0.38 4.41
C PRO A 186 5.52 -1.36 3.23
N ALA A 187 6.63 -1.38 2.49
CA ALA A 187 6.88 -2.47 1.55
C ALA A 187 6.95 -3.78 2.34
N GLN A 188 6.17 -4.76 1.90
CA GLN A 188 6.18 -6.09 2.48
C GLN A 188 7.60 -6.66 2.32
N VAL A 189 8.34 -6.81 3.42
CA VAL A 189 9.51 -7.68 3.43
C VAL A 189 8.94 -9.08 3.47
N THR A 190 8.98 -9.80 2.36
CA THR A 190 8.82 -11.26 2.42
C THR A 190 9.94 -11.75 3.30
N ALA A 191 9.64 -12.08 4.55
CA ALA A 191 10.53 -12.91 5.34
C ALA A 191 10.75 -14.16 4.48
N VAL A 192 11.97 -14.36 4.01
CA VAL A 192 12.36 -15.66 3.48
C VAL A 192 12.26 -16.58 4.69
N GLU A 193 11.14 -17.27 4.83
CA GLU A 193 11.07 -18.47 5.66
C GLU A 193 12.03 -19.44 4.98
N ASP A 194 13.30 -19.48 5.43
CA ASP A 194 14.28 -20.44 4.96
C ASP A 194 13.83 -21.84 5.41
N PRO A 195 13.31 -22.69 4.50
CA PRO A 195 12.83 -24.02 4.88
C PRO A 195 13.99 -24.96 5.29
N GLU A 196 15.25 -24.55 5.04
CA GLU A 196 16.43 -25.34 5.38
C GLU A 196 16.67 -25.44 6.89
N LEU A 197 16.29 -24.43 7.69
CA LEU A 197 16.56 -24.45 9.14
C LEU A 197 15.66 -25.45 9.90
N ASP A 198 14.45 -25.71 9.39
CA ASP A 198 13.45 -26.55 10.06
C ASP A 198 13.77 -28.05 9.92
N LEU A 199 14.23 -28.47 8.73
CA LEU A 199 14.63 -29.85 8.47
C LEU A 199 15.92 -30.22 9.24
N VAL A 200 16.89 -29.30 9.27
CA VAL A 200 18.14 -29.50 10.05
C VAL A 200 17.82 -29.60 11.54
N GLY A 201 16.90 -28.77 12.06
CA GLY A 201 16.41 -28.85 13.43
C GLY A 201 15.79 -30.21 13.77
N LEU A 202 14.90 -30.72 12.92
CA LEU A 202 14.27 -32.03 13.12
C LEU A 202 15.27 -33.19 13.09
N VAL A 203 16.28 -33.14 12.21
CA VAL A 203 17.34 -34.15 12.14
C VAL A 203 18.20 -34.13 13.41
N ILE A 204 18.56 -32.95 13.92
CA ILE A 204 19.33 -32.82 15.17
C ILE A 204 18.54 -33.40 16.35
N ILE A 205 17.24 -33.11 16.45
CA ILE A 205 16.38 -33.65 17.50
C ILE A 205 16.34 -35.19 17.43
N ALA A 206 16.18 -35.77 16.24
CA ALA A 206 16.19 -37.23 16.06
C ALA A 206 17.53 -37.87 16.46
N ILE A 207 18.66 -37.24 16.15
CA ILE A 207 20.00 -37.71 16.55
C ILE A 207 20.15 -37.68 18.07
N VAL A 208 19.70 -36.61 18.73
CA VAL A 208 19.79 -36.48 20.19
C VAL A 208 18.90 -37.53 20.88
N VAL A 209 17.67 -37.72 20.40
CA VAL A 209 16.74 -38.71 20.96
C VAL A 209 17.29 -40.13 20.80
N THR A 210 17.83 -40.47 19.62
CA THR A 210 18.41 -41.80 19.39
C THR A 210 19.65 -42.04 20.26
N ALA A 211 20.53 -41.04 20.41
CA ALA A 211 21.67 -41.13 21.31
C ALA A 211 21.25 -41.36 22.78
N LEU A 212 20.23 -40.64 23.26
CA LEU A 212 19.69 -40.82 24.61
C LEU A 212 19.10 -42.23 24.83
N LEU A 213 18.38 -42.76 23.84
CA LEU A 213 17.84 -44.13 23.91
C LEU A 213 18.95 -45.18 23.95
N VAL A 214 20.02 -45.01 23.17
CA VAL A 214 21.19 -45.89 23.20
C VAL A 214 21.89 -45.83 24.56
N ILE A 215 22.07 -44.63 25.12
CA ILE A 215 22.68 -44.45 26.45
C ILE A 215 21.84 -45.13 27.53
N LEU A 216 20.51 -44.94 27.52
CA LEU A 216 19.60 -45.60 28.45
C LEU A 216 19.64 -47.13 28.29
N GLY A 217 19.68 -47.63 27.05
CA GLY A 217 19.86 -49.04 26.75
C GLY A 217 21.17 -49.61 27.30
N LEU A 218 22.29 -48.89 27.14
CA LEU A 218 23.59 -49.29 27.67
C LEU A 218 23.65 -49.28 29.20
N ILE A 219 23.00 -48.32 29.84
CA ILE A 219 22.86 -48.26 31.31
C ILE A 219 22.05 -49.46 31.80
N PHE A 220 20.92 -49.75 31.15
CA PHE A 220 20.07 -50.90 31.48
C PHE A 220 20.81 -52.23 31.28
N TRP A 221 21.57 -52.36 30.18
CA TRP A 221 22.33 -53.57 29.87
C TRP A 221 23.48 -53.80 30.87
N LYS A 222 24.19 -52.73 31.27
CA LYS A 222 25.17 -52.78 32.36
C LYS A 222 24.53 -53.09 33.72
N GLY A 223 23.31 -52.63 33.97
CA GLY A 223 22.53 -52.97 35.16
C GLY A 223 22.24 -54.48 35.25
N GLN A 224 21.80 -55.09 34.15
CA GLN A 224 21.54 -56.52 34.04
C GLN A 224 22.83 -57.38 34.11
N LEU A 225 23.93 -56.92 33.50
CA LEU A 225 25.23 -57.59 33.60
C LEU A 225 25.81 -57.57 35.03
N LYS A 226 25.52 -56.52 35.80
CA LYS A 226 25.94 -56.43 37.21
C LYS A 226 25.14 -57.39 38.10
N GLU A 227 23.83 -57.51 37.88
CA GLU A 227 22.97 -58.46 38.59
C GLU A 227 23.34 -59.93 38.31
N HIS A 228 23.80 -60.24 37.10
CA HIS A 228 24.26 -61.59 36.75
C HIS A 228 25.66 -61.92 37.34
N ASN A 229 26.48 -60.94 37.72
CA ASN A 229 27.84 -61.19 38.21
C ASN A 229 27.92 -61.37 39.75
N ASP A 230 26.93 -60.90 40.51
CA ASP A 230 26.85 -61.09 41.98
C ASP A 230 26.30 -62.49 42.38
N ASN A 231 25.83 -63.30 41.42
CA ASN A 231 25.29 -64.65 41.67
C ASN A 231 26.31 -65.79 41.51
N ARG A 232 27.63 -65.52 41.53
CA ARG A 232 28.65 -66.58 41.55
C ARG A 232 29.05 -66.92 42.99
N CYS A 233 28.68 -68.13 43.41
CA CYS A 233 29.00 -68.74 44.70
C CYS A 233 30.50 -68.71 45.04
N SER A 234 30.84 -68.20 46.22
CA SER A 234 32.14 -68.43 46.88
C SER A 234 32.08 -69.77 47.64
N ALA A 235 32.82 -70.77 47.17
CA ALA A 235 33.03 -72.02 47.91
C ALA A 235 34.14 -71.80 48.95
N GLN A 236 33.79 -71.93 50.23
CA GLN A 236 34.73 -71.92 51.34
C GLN A 236 34.85 -73.34 51.89
N PHE A 237 36.02 -73.95 51.73
CA PHE A 237 36.33 -75.26 52.31
C PHE A 237 36.54 -75.09 53.82
N ILE A 238 35.65 -75.68 54.61
CA ILE A 238 35.85 -75.90 56.05
C ILE A 238 36.44 -77.31 56.16
N ALA A 239 37.70 -77.40 56.57
CA ALA A 239 38.30 -78.66 56.98
C ALA A 239 37.77 -78.98 58.38
N ASP A 240 37.11 -80.13 58.49
CA ASP A 240 36.59 -80.69 59.73
C ASP A 240 37.76 -81.14 60.62
N ASN A 241 37.71 -80.77 61.89
CA ASN A 241 38.60 -81.30 62.92
C ASN A 241 37.80 -82.38 63.66
N ASP A 242 38.34 -83.59 63.76
CA ASP A 242 38.28 -84.33 65.02
C ASP A 242 39.28 -85.50 65.10
N VAL A 243 39.97 -85.51 66.24
CA VAL A 243 40.88 -86.51 66.89
C VAL A 243 42.32 -86.64 66.39
#